data_AF-L9MEK2-F1
#
_entry.id   AF-L9MEK2-F1
#
_cell.length_a   1.000
_cell.length_b   1.000
_cell.length_c   1.000
_cell.angle_alpha   90.00
_cell.angle_beta   90.00
_cell.angle_gamma   90.00
#
_symmetry.space_group_name_H-M   'P 1'
#
loop_
_entity.id
_entity.type
_entity.pdbx_description
1 polymer ?
#
loop_
_entity_poly.entity_id
_entity_poly.type
_entity_poly.pdbx_seq_one_letter_code
_entity_poly.pdbx_strand_id
1 'polypeptide(L)'
;MKTLAIAMICHSIYAAYCQSLGDDSQVAWDETPETHKQSLIAGVEMHLANPQATPEQSHESWYQQKEAEGWTYGEFKDLEKKEHPCFLPYEELPLEQKAKDYLFRATVHLMKDLPDVEEYLALADEVKNLREKVQKTAVISPVAIPTATPLGASGIAIQYVGRKDQYIDRLYGSNLVFGPQQIRIVPSNLASNLLKHPEFKRVELQENEDKGFGSQQSDDTLLILDESKKQQDKANELENLIVEEIDTINRITDKKSLIDYAKNKYEQDLKLSSSVKTLQSQVVELIKQFGVV
;
A
#
# COMPACT_ATOMS: atom_id res chain seq x y z
N MET A 1 -3.13 7.21 20.47
CA MET A 1 -1.75 6.77 20.13
C MET A 1 -1.35 7.19 18.71
N LYS A 2 -2.33 7.40 17.82
CA LYS A 2 -2.22 8.01 16.50
C LYS A 2 -1.16 9.12 16.31
N THR A 3 -1.17 10.18 17.13
CA THR A 3 -0.25 11.32 16.96
C THR A 3 1.22 10.91 17.04
N LEU A 4 1.57 10.06 18.01
CA LEU A 4 2.93 9.58 18.20
C LEU A 4 3.38 8.73 17.00
N ALA A 5 2.53 7.82 16.53
CA ALA A 5 2.81 7.00 15.36
C ALA A 5 3.00 7.85 14.09
N ILE A 6 2.15 8.87 13.88
CA ILE A 6 2.30 9.80 12.75
C ILE A 6 3.62 10.58 12.87
N ALA A 7 3.99 11.05 14.07
CA ALA A 7 5.25 11.76 14.29
C ALA A 7 6.47 10.88 13.99
N MET A 8 6.46 9.61 14.40
CA MET A 8 7.51 8.63 14.09
C MET A 8 7.67 8.38 12.58
N ILE A 9 6.56 8.32 11.85
CA ILE A 9 6.57 8.12 10.40
C ILE A 9 7.07 9.37 9.70
N CYS A 10 6.63 10.56 10.13
CA CYS A 10 7.14 11.84 9.61
C CYS A 10 8.65 11.94 9.81
N HIS A 11 9.16 11.57 10.99
CA HIS A 11 10.58 11.54 11.28
C HIS A 11 11.35 10.57 10.36
N SER A 12 10.82 9.36 10.17
CA SER A 12 11.44 8.35 9.29
C SER A 12 11.50 8.81 7.83
N ILE A 13 10.41 9.41 7.32
CA ILE A 13 10.37 9.98 5.97
C ILE A 13 11.37 11.13 5.85
N TYR A 14 11.45 11.97 6.88
CA TYR A 14 12.37 13.10 6.90
C TYR A 14 13.83 12.64 6.90
N ALA A 15 14.18 11.63 7.69
CA ALA A 15 15.50 11.01 7.68
C ALA A 15 15.86 10.43 6.31
N ALA A 16 14.93 9.69 5.68
CA ALA A 16 15.14 9.15 4.33
C ALA A 16 15.32 10.26 3.27
N TYR A 17 14.59 11.37 3.41
CA TYR A 17 14.77 12.53 2.54
C TYR A 17 16.16 13.16 2.70
N CYS A 18 16.63 13.36 3.93
CA CYS A 18 17.99 13.85 4.19
C CYS A 18 19.07 12.91 3.61
N GLN A 19 18.92 11.59 3.80
CA GLN A 19 19.84 10.59 3.23
C GLN A 19 19.89 10.68 1.70
N SER A 20 18.76 10.94 1.04
CA SER A 20 18.72 11.11 -0.43
C SER A 20 19.50 12.34 -0.92
N LEU A 21 19.74 13.32 -0.05
CA LEU A 21 20.57 14.50 -0.30
C LEU A 21 22.03 14.30 0.16
N GLY A 22 22.38 13.11 0.67
CA GLY A 22 23.70 12.81 1.23
C GLY A 22 23.92 13.27 2.68
N ASP A 23 22.85 13.61 3.40
CA ASP A 23 22.89 13.92 4.83
C ASP A 23 22.46 12.70 5.68
N ASP A 24 23.45 11.98 6.19
CA ASP A 24 23.28 10.83 7.08
C ASP A 24 23.31 11.21 8.58
N SER A 25 23.19 12.50 8.92
CA SER A 25 23.28 12.97 10.33
C SER A 25 22.05 12.68 11.18
N GLN A 26 20.94 12.25 10.57
CA GLN A 26 19.69 11.97 11.28
C GLN A 26 19.78 10.63 12.03
N VAL A 27 19.58 10.67 13.35
CA VAL A 27 19.58 9.48 14.22
C VAL A 27 18.24 8.74 14.18
N ALA A 28 18.16 7.53 14.73
CA ALA A 28 16.90 6.81 14.85
C ALA A 28 15.91 7.53 15.80
N TRP A 29 14.60 7.25 15.66
CA TRP A 29 13.58 7.87 16.53
C TRP A 29 13.89 7.66 18.01
N ASP A 30 14.27 6.45 18.43
CA ASP A 30 14.51 6.15 19.84
C ASP A 30 15.64 7.00 20.45
N GLU A 31 16.64 7.32 19.64
CA GLU A 31 17.82 8.12 20.01
C GLU A 31 17.61 9.63 19.81
N THR A 32 16.48 10.02 19.21
CA THR A 32 16.14 11.42 18.97
C THR A 32 15.85 12.13 20.29
N PRO A 33 16.43 13.33 20.54
CA PRO A 33 16.16 14.09 21.75
C PRO A 33 14.67 14.36 21.97
N GLU A 34 14.23 14.31 23.22
CA GLU A 34 12.81 14.46 23.58
C GLU A 34 12.23 15.80 23.11
N THR A 35 13.01 16.87 23.17
CA THR A 35 12.62 18.19 22.66
C THR A 35 12.33 18.18 21.15
N HIS A 36 13.05 17.36 20.38
CA HIS A 36 12.83 17.21 18.95
C HIS A 36 11.59 16.35 18.69
N LYS A 37 11.38 15.27 19.45
CA LYS A 37 10.15 14.45 19.39
C LYS A 37 8.92 15.30 19.68
N GLN A 38 8.96 16.13 20.72
CA GLN A 38 7.87 17.05 21.08
C GLN A 38 7.59 18.08 19.99
N SER A 39 8.63 18.61 19.34
CA SER A 39 8.46 19.53 18.20
C SER A 39 7.72 18.86 17.03
N LEU A 40 8.04 17.59 16.73
CA LEU A 40 7.37 16.82 15.68
C LEU A 40 5.91 16.52 16.06
N ILE A 41 5.66 16.14 17.31
CA ILE A 41 4.30 15.90 17.84
C ILE A 41 3.45 17.18 17.72
N ALA A 42 3.98 18.33 18.14
CA ALA A 42 3.29 19.61 18.01
C ALA A 42 2.96 19.96 16.55
N GLY A 43 3.87 19.70 15.62
CA GLY A 43 3.62 19.86 14.18
C GLY A 43 2.50 18.95 13.66
N VAL A 44 2.46 17.69 14.11
CA VAL A 44 1.36 16.76 13.77
C VAL A 44 0.04 17.29 14.32
N GLU A 45 -0.01 17.68 15.60
CA GLU A 45 -1.21 18.21 16.25
C GLU A 45 -1.73 19.47 15.53
N MET A 46 -0.84 20.37 15.12
CA MET A 46 -1.20 21.57 14.37
C MET A 46 -1.89 21.21 13.05
N HIS A 47 -1.35 20.27 12.27
CA HIS A 47 -1.96 19.83 11.01
C HIS A 47 -3.28 19.06 11.21
N LEU A 48 -3.39 18.27 12.28
CA LEU A 48 -4.64 17.59 12.63
C LEU A 48 -5.74 18.58 13.05
N ALA A 49 -5.38 19.60 13.82
CA ALA A 49 -6.30 20.65 14.25
C ALA A 49 -6.66 21.62 13.11
N ASN A 50 -5.77 21.81 12.14
CA ASN A 50 -5.92 22.73 11.01
C ASN A 50 -5.73 22.00 9.67
N PRO A 51 -6.73 21.24 9.17
CA PRO A 51 -6.57 20.42 7.96
C PRO A 51 -6.30 21.21 6.67
N GLN A 52 -6.48 22.53 6.68
CA GLN A 52 -6.20 23.43 5.56
C GLN A 52 -4.87 24.17 5.71
N ALA A 53 -4.14 23.97 6.81
CA ALA A 53 -2.85 24.59 7.02
C ALA A 53 -1.90 24.28 5.86
N THR A 54 -1.28 25.31 5.33
CA THR A 54 -0.26 25.22 4.28
C THR A 54 1.10 24.87 4.88
N PRO A 55 2.05 24.38 4.07
CA PRO A 55 3.43 24.19 4.50
C PRO A 55 4.06 25.47 5.10
N GLU A 56 3.80 26.63 4.49
CA GLU A 56 4.23 27.93 4.99
C GLU A 56 3.67 28.24 6.39
N GLN A 57 2.38 28.02 6.60
CA GLN A 57 1.76 28.21 7.93
C GLN A 57 2.32 27.23 8.96
N SER A 58 2.74 26.03 8.54
CA SER A 58 3.40 25.06 9.41
C SER A 58 4.78 25.56 9.84
N HIS A 59 5.57 26.05 8.89
CA HIS A 59 6.86 26.67 9.16
C HIS A 59 6.72 27.90 10.06
N GLU A 60 5.75 28.78 9.80
CA GLU A 60 5.50 29.97 10.62
C GLU A 60 5.11 29.60 12.06
N SER A 61 4.27 28.57 12.24
CA SER A 61 3.94 28.05 13.57
C SER A 61 5.18 27.52 14.30
N TRP A 62 6.06 26.80 13.60
CA TRP A 62 7.33 26.33 14.16
C TRP A 62 8.26 27.50 14.51
N TYR A 63 8.36 28.49 13.62
CA TYR A 63 9.17 29.67 13.79
C TYR A 63 8.75 30.45 15.05
N GLN A 64 7.47 30.75 15.20
CA GLN A 64 6.93 31.47 16.37
C GLN A 64 7.17 30.72 17.67
N GLN A 65 7.00 29.39 17.66
CA GLN A 65 7.29 28.57 18.83
C GLN A 65 8.79 28.65 19.19
N LYS A 66 9.67 28.50 18.21
CA LYS A 66 11.12 28.54 18.43
C LYS A 66 11.61 29.93 18.83
N GLU A 67 11.03 30.98 18.26
CA GLU A 67 11.30 32.37 18.67
C GLU A 67 10.95 32.60 20.14
N ALA A 68 9.78 32.14 20.58
CA ALA A 68 9.37 32.21 21.99
C ALA A 68 10.28 31.39 22.92
N GLU A 69 10.86 30.29 22.42
CA GLU A 69 11.88 29.50 23.11
C GLU A 69 13.28 30.16 23.08
N GLY A 70 13.46 31.28 22.39
CA GLY A 70 14.70 32.04 22.28
C GLY A 70 15.67 31.53 21.22
N TRP A 71 15.17 30.88 20.17
CA TRP A 71 15.99 30.47 19.03
C TRP A 71 16.30 31.64 18.09
N THR A 72 17.43 31.54 17.40
CA THR A 72 17.91 32.52 16.42
C THR A 72 18.47 31.85 15.17
N TYR A 73 18.79 32.64 14.16
CA TYR A 73 19.44 32.16 12.95
C TYR A 73 20.92 31.82 13.21
N GLY A 74 21.37 30.69 12.65
CA GLY A 74 22.78 30.34 12.51
C GLY A 74 23.00 29.37 11.36
N GLU A 75 24.19 29.35 10.76
CA GLU A 75 24.50 28.54 9.57
C GLU A 75 24.34 27.03 9.80
N PHE A 76 24.51 26.60 11.05
CA PHE A 76 24.37 25.21 11.48
C PHE A 76 23.43 25.14 12.68
N LYS A 77 22.82 23.97 12.88
CA LYS A 77 21.96 23.73 14.04
C LYS A 77 22.83 23.56 15.29
N ASP A 78 22.65 24.44 16.27
CA ASP A 78 23.33 24.39 17.57
C ASP A 78 22.29 24.42 18.68
N LEU A 79 22.19 23.32 19.44
CA LEU A 79 21.21 23.18 20.52
C LEU A 79 21.55 24.03 21.75
N GLU A 80 22.84 24.26 22.01
CA GLU A 80 23.28 25.03 23.19
C GLU A 80 23.06 26.52 22.98
N LYS A 81 23.38 27.02 21.78
CA LYS A 81 23.16 28.42 21.39
C LYS A 81 21.74 28.70 20.91
N LYS A 82 20.94 27.66 20.68
CA LYS A 82 19.61 27.73 20.07
C LYS A 82 19.65 28.40 18.70
N GLU A 83 20.53 27.92 17.84
CA GLU A 83 20.65 28.39 16.46
C GLU A 83 20.09 27.36 15.48
N HIS A 84 19.38 27.81 14.44
CA HIS A 84 18.86 26.94 13.40
C HIS A 84 18.99 27.55 11.99
N PRO A 85 19.44 26.79 10.97
CA PRO A 85 19.62 27.32 9.61
C PRO A 85 18.33 27.70 8.91
N CYS A 86 17.20 27.11 9.33
CA CYS A 86 15.87 27.43 8.81
C CYS A 86 15.18 28.59 9.55
N PHE A 87 15.86 29.30 10.46
CA PHE A 87 15.28 30.46 11.14
C PHE A 87 15.29 31.69 10.19
N LEU A 88 14.56 31.57 9.10
CA LEU A 88 14.41 32.52 8.00
C LEU A 88 12.93 32.63 7.61
N PRO A 89 12.50 33.74 6.98
CA PRO A 89 11.19 33.81 6.34
C PRO A 89 11.00 32.64 5.37
N TYR A 90 9.78 32.08 5.33
CA TYR A 90 9.51 30.89 4.51
C TYR A 90 9.96 31.07 3.06
N GLU A 91 9.76 32.24 2.47
CA GLU A 91 10.15 32.51 1.09
C GLU A 91 11.65 32.42 0.83
N GLU A 92 12.47 32.70 1.82
CA GLU A 92 13.94 32.68 1.75
C GLU A 92 14.53 31.29 2.02
N LEU A 93 13.69 30.31 2.41
CA LEU A 93 14.15 28.95 2.62
C LEU A 93 14.59 28.29 1.30
N PRO A 94 15.69 27.51 1.33
CA PRO A 94 16.06 26.64 0.23
C PRO A 94 14.92 25.67 -0.12
N LEU A 95 14.83 25.28 -1.39
CA LEU A 95 13.78 24.36 -1.87
C LEU A 95 13.82 23.02 -1.12
N GLU A 96 15.02 22.58 -0.75
CA GLU A 96 15.25 21.36 0.01
C GLU A 96 14.68 21.46 1.43
N GLN A 97 14.66 22.65 2.02
CA GLN A 97 14.04 22.86 3.33
C GLN A 97 12.52 22.92 3.20
N LYS A 98 12.00 23.69 2.23
CA LYS A 98 10.55 23.76 1.94
C LYS A 98 9.95 22.38 1.65
N ALA A 99 10.68 21.51 0.94
CA ALA A 99 10.24 20.15 0.63
C ALA A 99 9.88 19.34 1.89
N LYS A 100 10.55 19.59 3.01
CA LYS A 100 10.31 18.90 4.28
C LYS A 100 8.92 19.23 4.82
N ASP A 101 8.51 20.49 4.73
CA ASP A 101 7.17 20.93 5.16
C ASP A 101 6.07 20.31 4.29
N TYR A 102 6.30 20.20 2.97
CA TYR A 102 5.38 19.48 2.07
C TYR A 102 5.27 18.00 2.42
N LEU A 103 6.40 17.31 2.62
CA LEU A 103 6.44 15.89 2.97
C LEU A 103 5.77 15.63 4.32
N PHE A 104 6.05 16.47 5.32
CA PHE A 104 5.47 16.39 6.64
C PHE A 104 3.95 16.52 6.57
N ARG A 105 3.45 17.59 5.93
CA ARG A 105 2.01 17.83 5.75
C ARG A 105 1.33 16.67 5.01
N ALA A 106 1.92 16.22 3.90
CA ALA A 106 1.34 15.13 3.11
C ALA A 106 1.22 13.85 3.95
N THR A 107 2.25 13.53 4.74
CA THR A 107 2.27 12.37 5.63
C THR A 107 1.17 12.47 6.68
N VAL A 108 1.07 13.59 7.40
CA VAL A 108 0.02 13.76 8.42
C VAL A 108 -1.37 13.63 7.80
N HIS A 109 -1.58 14.24 6.64
CA HIS A 109 -2.90 14.25 6.00
C HIS A 109 -3.30 12.89 5.41
N LEU A 110 -2.35 12.07 4.97
CA LEU A 110 -2.62 10.70 4.55
C LEU A 110 -2.98 9.79 5.73
N MET A 111 -2.40 10.04 6.90
CA MET A 111 -2.54 9.18 8.08
C MET A 111 -3.68 9.61 9.01
N LYS A 112 -4.20 10.84 8.87
CA LYS A 112 -5.21 11.41 9.78
C LYS A 112 -6.52 10.62 9.85
N ASP A 113 -6.87 9.87 8.81
CA ASP A 113 -8.15 9.14 8.73
C ASP A 113 -7.97 7.65 9.08
N LEU A 114 -6.75 7.20 9.37
CA LEU A 114 -6.52 5.82 9.80
C LEU A 114 -7.10 5.60 11.21
N PRO A 115 -7.86 4.52 11.43
CA PRO A 115 -8.39 4.21 12.74
C PRO A 115 -7.26 3.93 13.73
N ASP A 116 -7.43 4.32 15.00
CA ASP A 116 -6.55 3.84 16.06
C ASP A 116 -6.69 2.30 16.17
N VAL A 117 -5.66 1.63 16.70
CA VAL A 117 -5.65 0.15 16.80
C VAL A 117 -6.84 -0.34 17.62
N GLU A 118 -7.17 0.33 18.72
CA GLU A 118 -8.36 0.01 19.51
C GLU A 118 -9.67 0.21 18.73
N GLU A 119 -9.78 1.28 17.95
CA GLU A 119 -10.97 1.58 17.15
C GLU A 119 -11.16 0.54 16.04
N TYR A 120 -10.07 0.13 15.39
CA TYR A 120 -10.09 -0.93 14.38
C TYR A 120 -10.55 -2.26 14.97
N LEU A 121 -10.00 -2.65 16.13
CA LEU A 121 -10.39 -3.88 16.81
C LEU A 121 -11.86 -3.85 17.25
N ALA A 122 -12.33 -2.73 17.79
CA ALA A 122 -13.73 -2.55 18.16
C ALA A 122 -14.67 -2.65 16.95
N LEU A 123 -14.31 -2.03 15.81
CA LEU A 123 -15.08 -2.12 14.58
C LEU A 123 -15.09 -3.56 14.03
N ALA A 124 -13.97 -4.27 14.10
CA ALA A 124 -13.89 -5.68 13.68
C ALA A 124 -14.82 -6.58 14.52
N ASP A 125 -14.85 -6.37 15.83
CA ASP A 125 -15.76 -7.08 16.75
C ASP A 125 -17.23 -6.73 16.48
N GLU A 126 -17.56 -5.46 16.21
CA GLU A 126 -18.91 -5.05 15.83
C GLU A 126 -19.36 -5.73 14.53
N VAL A 127 -18.51 -5.73 13.49
CA VAL A 127 -18.79 -6.40 12.21
C VAL A 127 -19.00 -7.91 12.41
N LYS A 128 -18.20 -8.55 13.27
CA LYS A 128 -18.38 -9.96 13.62
C LYS A 128 -19.75 -10.21 14.27
N ASN A 129 -20.11 -9.38 15.26
CA ASN A 129 -21.40 -9.48 15.95
C ASN A 129 -22.59 -9.25 15.01
N LEU A 130 -22.48 -8.32 14.07
CA LEU A 130 -23.50 -8.08 13.05
C LEU A 130 -23.65 -9.26 12.10
N ARG A 131 -22.54 -9.86 11.65
CA ARG A 131 -22.56 -11.08 10.82
C ARG A 131 -23.24 -12.23 11.54
N GLU A 132 -22.92 -12.46 12.81
CA GLU A 132 -23.56 -13.49 13.63
C GLU A 132 -25.06 -13.25 13.83
N LYS A 133 -25.48 -11.99 14.01
CA LYS A 133 -26.90 -11.62 14.11
C LYS A 133 -27.64 -11.86 12.80
N VAL A 134 -27.10 -11.42 11.66
CA VAL A 134 -27.68 -11.66 10.33
C VAL A 134 -27.81 -13.16 10.05
N GLN A 135 -26.78 -13.94 10.41
CA GLN A 135 -26.79 -15.39 10.21
C GLN A 135 -27.80 -16.10 11.11
N LYS A 136 -28.02 -15.64 12.35
CA LYS A 136 -29.07 -16.16 13.24
C LYS A 136 -30.48 -15.77 12.79
N THR A 137 -30.69 -14.55 12.28
CA THR A 137 -31.99 -14.09 11.78
C THR A 137 -32.38 -14.79 10.46
N ALA A 138 -31.42 -15.12 9.60
CA ALA A 138 -31.66 -15.85 8.35
C ALA A 138 -32.16 -17.30 8.55
N VAL A 139 -32.02 -17.89 9.75
CA VAL A 139 -32.38 -19.29 10.03
C VAL A 139 -33.80 -19.44 10.63
N ILE A 140 -34.48 -18.34 10.98
CA ILE A 140 -35.76 -18.38 11.76
C ILE A 140 -37.00 -18.00 10.89
N SER A 141 -36.93 -18.06 9.56
CA SER A 141 -38.12 -17.84 8.71
C SER A 141 -38.21 -18.86 7.58
N PRO A 142 -39.09 -19.88 7.68
CA PRO A 142 -39.51 -20.65 6.53
C PRO A 142 -40.61 -19.86 5.81
N VAL A 143 -40.22 -18.85 5.03
CA VAL A 143 -41.13 -18.27 4.04
C VAL A 143 -41.04 -19.16 2.80
N ALA A 144 -42.21 -19.66 2.37
CA ALA A 144 -42.36 -20.50 1.19
C ALA A 144 -41.58 -19.95 0.00
N ILE A 145 -40.74 -20.78 -0.61
CA ILE A 145 -39.93 -20.46 -1.79
C ILE A 145 -40.89 -20.21 -2.96
N PRO A 146 -41.06 -18.97 -3.47
CA PRO A 146 -41.43 -18.82 -4.85
C PRO A 146 -40.19 -19.17 -5.66
N THR A 147 -40.36 -19.97 -6.70
CA THR A 147 -39.36 -20.28 -7.73
C THR A 147 -38.33 -19.17 -7.91
N ALA A 148 -37.09 -19.48 -7.55
CA ALA A 148 -35.96 -18.56 -7.59
C ALA A 148 -35.86 -17.89 -8.97
N THR A 149 -36.21 -16.62 -9.01
CA THR A 149 -35.69 -15.69 -10.02
C THR A 149 -34.34 -15.22 -9.47
N PRO A 150 -33.22 -15.38 -10.19
CA PRO A 150 -31.93 -14.96 -9.67
C PRO A 150 -31.94 -13.42 -9.52
N LEU A 151 -31.89 -12.91 -8.29
CA LEU A 151 -31.61 -11.50 -8.04
C LEU A 151 -30.19 -11.22 -8.53
N GLY A 152 -30.08 -10.32 -9.50
CA GLY A 152 -28.85 -9.95 -10.19
C GLY A 152 -27.76 -9.38 -9.27
N ALA A 153 -26.51 -9.69 -9.61
CA ALA A 153 -25.31 -9.31 -8.91
C ALA A 153 -25.13 -7.79 -8.77
N SER A 154 -24.73 -7.33 -7.58
CA SER A 154 -24.30 -5.96 -7.29
C SER A 154 -22.98 -5.63 -8.00
N GLY A 155 -23.03 -5.30 -9.30
CA GLY A 155 -21.87 -4.83 -10.08
C GLY A 155 -22.20 -3.63 -10.96
N ILE A 156 -21.16 -2.94 -11.44
CA ILE A 156 -21.30 -1.81 -12.36
C ILE A 156 -21.18 -2.35 -13.79
N ALA A 157 -22.18 -2.09 -14.62
CA ALA A 157 -22.14 -2.42 -16.03
C ALA A 157 -21.20 -1.47 -16.78
N ILE A 158 -20.20 -2.04 -17.42
CA ILE A 158 -19.23 -1.32 -18.26
C ILE A 158 -19.23 -1.90 -19.66
N GLN A 159 -19.15 -1.03 -20.67
CA GLN A 159 -19.08 -1.37 -22.07
C GLN A 159 -17.70 -1.06 -22.63
N TYR A 160 -17.15 -1.97 -23.41
CA TYR A 160 -15.93 -1.74 -24.17
C TYR A 160 -16.24 -1.09 -25.53
N VAL A 161 -15.71 0.12 -25.74
CA VAL A 161 -15.87 0.95 -26.95
C VAL A 161 -14.54 1.22 -27.65
N GLY A 162 -13.52 0.40 -27.35
CA GLY A 162 -12.20 0.50 -27.97
C GLY A 162 -12.18 0.02 -29.43
N ARG A 163 -11.07 0.30 -30.12
CA ARG A 163 -10.88 -0.02 -31.54
C ARG A 163 -10.40 -1.45 -31.82
N LYS A 164 -9.91 -2.16 -30.80
CA LYS A 164 -9.37 -3.53 -30.96
C LYS A 164 -10.49 -4.55 -30.90
N ASP A 165 -10.38 -5.62 -31.67
CA ASP A 165 -11.33 -6.75 -31.67
C ASP A 165 -11.39 -7.48 -30.33
N GLN A 166 -10.33 -7.37 -29.53
CA GLN A 166 -10.29 -7.93 -28.19
C GLN A 166 -9.42 -7.05 -27.28
N TYR A 167 -9.92 -6.80 -26.07
CA TYR A 167 -9.15 -6.23 -24.96
C TYR A 167 -9.05 -7.26 -23.83
N ILE A 168 -7.87 -7.43 -23.25
CA ILE A 168 -7.65 -8.28 -22.08
C ILE A 168 -7.11 -7.41 -20.96
N ASP A 169 -7.80 -7.33 -19.83
CA ASP A 169 -7.32 -6.58 -18.68
C ASP A 169 -6.19 -7.32 -17.96
N ARG A 170 -4.95 -7.00 -18.33
CA ARG A 170 -3.76 -7.42 -17.61
C ARG A 170 -3.28 -6.38 -16.60
N LEU A 171 -3.72 -5.13 -16.74
CA LEU A 171 -3.23 -4.00 -15.95
C LEU A 171 -3.72 -4.09 -14.51
N TYR A 172 -4.98 -4.48 -14.31
CA TYR A 172 -5.59 -4.62 -12.98
C TYR A 172 -5.72 -6.08 -12.54
N GLY A 173 -5.09 -7.01 -13.27
CA GLY A 173 -5.05 -8.43 -12.91
C GLY A 173 -6.39 -9.15 -12.97
N SER A 174 -7.43 -8.56 -13.58
CA SER A 174 -8.73 -9.23 -13.68
C SER A 174 -8.77 -10.30 -14.76
N ASN A 175 -7.86 -10.22 -15.74
CA ASN A 175 -7.81 -11.08 -16.93
C ASN A 175 -9.12 -11.09 -17.74
N LEU A 176 -10.02 -10.11 -17.50
CA LEU A 176 -11.27 -10.01 -18.22
C LEU A 176 -11.04 -9.72 -19.70
N VAL A 177 -11.76 -10.47 -20.53
CA VAL A 177 -11.70 -10.36 -21.99
C VAL A 177 -12.94 -9.61 -22.49
N PHE A 178 -12.74 -8.49 -23.18
CA PHE A 178 -13.81 -7.70 -23.78
C PHE A 178 -13.73 -7.78 -25.30
N GLY A 179 -14.81 -8.23 -25.93
CA GLY A 179 -15.05 -8.09 -27.37
C GLY A 179 -15.69 -6.74 -27.72
N PRO A 180 -15.82 -6.40 -29.02
CA PRO A 180 -16.31 -5.10 -29.46
C PRO A 180 -17.73 -4.84 -28.97
N GLN A 181 -17.97 -3.69 -28.34
CA GLN A 181 -19.25 -3.29 -27.74
C GLN A 181 -19.78 -4.22 -26.63
N GLN A 182 -18.97 -5.18 -26.15
CA GLN A 182 -19.38 -6.10 -25.09
C GLN A 182 -19.59 -5.35 -23.79
N ILE A 183 -20.67 -5.70 -23.10
CA ILE A 183 -21.01 -5.20 -21.76
C ILE A 183 -20.68 -6.30 -20.74
N ARG A 184 -20.01 -5.93 -19.66
CA ARG A 184 -19.75 -6.81 -18.50
C ARG A 184 -20.19 -6.13 -17.22
N ILE A 185 -20.74 -6.92 -16.29
CA ILE A 185 -21.06 -6.46 -14.93
C ILE A 185 -19.86 -6.77 -14.05
N VAL A 186 -19.10 -5.74 -13.68
CA VAL A 186 -17.86 -5.91 -12.92
C VAL A 186 -17.97 -5.31 -11.50
N PRO A 187 -17.17 -5.78 -10.52
CA PRO A 187 -17.09 -5.18 -9.20
C PRO A 187 -16.78 -3.67 -9.24
N SER A 188 -17.30 -2.91 -8.27
CA SER A 188 -17.21 -1.44 -8.25
C SER A 188 -15.78 -0.90 -8.23
N ASN A 189 -14.87 -1.57 -7.54
CA ASN A 189 -13.43 -1.25 -7.51
C ASN A 189 -12.79 -1.42 -8.90
N LEU A 190 -13.10 -2.51 -9.59
CA LEU A 190 -12.58 -2.78 -10.93
C LEU A 190 -13.18 -1.83 -11.97
N ALA A 191 -14.48 -1.55 -11.87
CA ALA A 191 -15.16 -0.56 -12.72
C ALA A 191 -14.51 0.83 -12.60
N SER A 192 -14.21 1.27 -11.37
CA SER A 192 -13.56 2.57 -11.12
C SER A 192 -12.18 2.68 -11.78
N ASN A 193 -11.49 1.55 -11.97
CA ASN A 193 -10.19 1.48 -12.64
C ASN A 193 -10.31 1.39 -14.16
N LEU A 194 -11.24 0.56 -14.67
CA LEU A 194 -11.46 0.41 -16.11
C LEU A 194 -12.05 1.69 -16.74
N LEU A 195 -12.94 2.38 -16.04
CA LEU A 195 -13.56 3.64 -16.51
C LEU A 195 -12.58 4.83 -16.57
N LYS A 196 -11.35 4.70 -16.08
CA LYS A 196 -10.29 5.70 -16.30
C LYS A 196 -9.77 5.70 -17.75
N HIS A 197 -10.00 4.61 -18.47
CA HIS A 197 -9.52 4.44 -19.84
C HIS A 197 -10.61 4.82 -20.86
N PRO A 198 -10.27 5.54 -21.94
CA PRO A 198 -11.24 6.05 -22.91
C PRO A 198 -11.99 4.95 -23.68
N GLU A 199 -11.43 3.74 -23.73
CA GLU A 199 -12.06 2.56 -24.32
C GLU A 199 -13.18 1.94 -23.48
N PHE A 200 -13.49 2.46 -22.28
CA PHE A 200 -14.60 1.97 -21.45
C PHE A 200 -15.62 3.05 -21.12
N LYS A 201 -16.90 2.68 -21.14
CA LYS A 201 -18.01 3.55 -20.77
C LYS A 201 -18.96 2.85 -19.80
N ARG A 202 -19.51 3.59 -18.85
CA ARG A 202 -20.56 3.10 -17.96
C ARG A 202 -21.87 3.03 -18.72
N VAL A 203 -22.60 1.93 -18.55
CA VAL A 203 -23.94 1.77 -19.11
C VAL A 203 -24.94 1.64 -17.96
N GLU A 204 -26.01 2.40 -18.02
CA GLU A 204 -27.15 2.22 -17.12
C GLU A 204 -28.05 1.13 -17.71
N LEU A 205 -28.15 -0.01 -17.01
CA LEU A 205 -29.10 -1.04 -17.36
C LEU A 205 -30.49 -0.54 -16.94
N GLN A 206 -31.32 -0.11 -17.89
CA GLN A 206 -32.72 0.18 -17.62
C GLN A 206 -33.48 -1.14 -17.42
N GLU A 207 -34.26 -1.26 -16.35
CA GLU A 207 -35.05 -2.46 -16.02
C GLU A 207 -36.23 -2.74 -16.98
N ASN A 208 -36.34 -2.00 -18.08
CA ASN A 208 -37.37 -2.21 -19.09
C ASN A 208 -36.72 -2.22 -20.46
N GLU A 209 -36.48 -3.42 -21.01
CA GLU A 209 -37.02 -3.82 -22.31
C GLU A 209 -36.50 -5.21 -22.67
N ASP A 210 -37.46 -6.13 -22.71
CA ASP A 210 -37.41 -7.43 -23.36
C ASP A 210 -37.29 -7.21 -24.89
N LYS A 211 -36.12 -6.77 -25.37
CA LYS A 211 -35.78 -6.73 -26.80
C LYS A 211 -34.31 -7.05 -27.02
N GLY A 212 -34.10 -8.20 -27.65
CA GLY A 212 -32.80 -8.74 -28.00
C GLY A 212 -31.89 -7.74 -28.71
N PHE A 213 -30.71 -7.55 -28.14
CA PHE A 213 -29.53 -7.11 -28.88
C PHE A 213 -28.52 -8.25 -28.88
N GLY A 214 -28.20 -8.72 -30.08
CA GLY A 214 -27.40 -9.90 -30.32
C GLY A 214 -25.93 -9.72 -29.93
N SER A 215 -25.48 -10.50 -28.96
CA SER A 215 -24.48 -11.55 -29.17
C SER A 215 -24.52 -12.45 -27.93
N GLN A 216 -24.87 -13.73 -28.12
CA GLN A 216 -24.75 -14.76 -27.10
C GLN A 216 -23.28 -14.92 -26.70
N GLN A 217 -22.84 -14.16 -25.72
CA GLN A 217 -21.70 -14.54 -24.88
C GLN A 217 -22.23 -14.57 -23.47
N SER A 218 -22.27 -15.76 -22.86
CA SER A 218 -22.61 -15.91 -21.45
C SER A 218 -21.74 -14.96 -20.64
N ASP A 219 -22.33 -14.22 -19.71
CA ASP A 219 -21.57 -13.36 -18.80
C ASP A 219 -20.70 -14.25 -17.88
N ASP A 220 -19.50 -14.55 -18.36
CA ASP A 220 -18.47 -15.36 -17.70
C ASP A 220 -17.59 -14.52 -16.76
N THR A 221 -17.98 -13.27 -16.47
CA THR A 221 -17.20 -12.32 -15.67
C THR A 221 -16.86 -12.89 -14.30
N LEU A 222 -17.81 -13.52 -13.60
CA LEU A 222 -17.55 -14.12 -12.29
C LEU A 222 -16.59 -15.31 -12.36
N LEU A 223 -16.67 -16.12 -13.42
CA LEU A 223 -15.78 -17.28 -13.60
C LEU A 223 -14.34 -16.82 -13.85
N ILE A 224 -14.14 -15.86 -14.75
CA ILE A 224 -12.81 -15.32 -15.06
C ILE A 224 -12.19 -14.64 -13.83
N LEU A 225 -12.98 -13.89 -13.06
CA LEU A 225 -12.48 -13.26 -11.83
C LEU A 225 -12.09 -14.30 -10.77
N ASP A 226 -12.87 -15.37 -10.59
CA ASP A 226 -12.55 -16.46 -9.66
C ASP A 226 -11.30 -17.24 -10.09
N GLU A 227 -11.17 -17.55 -11.38
CA GLU A 227 -9.96 -18.17 -11.93
C GLU A 227 -8.72 -17.28 -11.79
N SER A 228 -8.85 -15.98 -12.08
CA SER A 228 -7.75 -15.03 -11.92
C SER A 228 -7.29 -14.95 -10.47
N LYS A 229 -8.23 -14.90 -9.53
CA LYS A 229 -7.94 -14.91 -8.10
C LYS A 229 -7.22 -16.19 -7.68
N LYS A 230 -7.70 -17.36 -8.10
CA LYS A 230 -7.05 -18.66 -7.82
C LYS A 230 -5.62 -18.72 -8.36
N GLN A 231 -5.38 -18.18 -9.55
CA GLN A 231 -4.03 -18.11 -10.13
C GLN A 231 -3.12 -17.19 -9.31
N GLN A 232 -3.62 -16.04 -8.88
CA GLN A 232 -2.88 -15.09 -8.05
C GLN A 232 -2.57 -15.68 -6.67
N ASP A 233 -3.54 -16.31 -6.01
CA ASP A 233 -3.34 -16.95 -4.71
C ASP A 233 -2.27 -18.05 -4.80
N LYS A 234 -2.30 -18.85 -5.86
CA LYS A 234 -1.28 -19.88 -6.13
C LYS A 234 0.10 -19.29 -6.41
N ALA A 235 0.18 -18.17 -7.12
CA ALA A 235 1.45 -17.49 -7.39
C ALA A 235 2.05 -16.91 -6.11
N ASN A 236 1.22 -16.28 -5.27
CA ASN A 236 1.64 -15.75 -3.97
C ASN A 236 2.10 -16.87 -3.02
N GLU A 237 1.41 -18.02 -3.01
CA GLU A 237 1.83 -19.19 -2.23
C GLU A 237 3.19 -19.70 -2.68
N LEU A 238 3.44 -19.80 -3.99
CA LEU A 238 4.74 -20.20 -4.52
C LEU A 238 5.85 -19.18 -4.19
N GLU A 239 5.55 -17.89 -4.28
CA GLU A 239 6.48 -16.83 -3.91
C GLU A 239 6.83 -16.87 -2.42
N ASN A 240 5.85 -17.11 -1.54
CA ASN A 240 6.09 -17.28 -0.11
C ASN A 240 7.01 -18.48 0.17
N LEU A 241 6.79 -19.61 -0.51
CA LEU A 241 7.68 -20.79 -0.38
C LEU A 241 9.12 -20.46 -0.80
N ILE A 242 9.30 -19.70 -1.88
CA ILE A 242 10.62 -19.25 -2.33
C ILE A 242 11.30 -18.37 -1.27
N VAL A 243 10.55 -17.43 -0.67
CA VAL A 243 11.08 -16.52 0.36
C VAL A 243 11.48 -17.29 1.62
N GLU A 244 10.66 -18.22 2.09
CA GLU A 244 10.96 -19.07 3.26
C GLU A 244 12.21 -19.93 3.05
N GLU A 245 12.39 -20.48 1.84
CA GLU A 245 13.56 -21.28 1.50
C GLU A 245 14.83 -20.39 1.45
N ILE A 246 14.74 -19.21 0.84
CA ILE A 246 15.84 -18.22 0.81
C ILE A 246 16.26 -17.81 2.23
N ASP A 247 15.29 -17.57 3.12
CA ASP A 247 15.56 -17.24 4.51
C ASP A 247 16.26 -18.39 5.25
N THR A 248 15.88 -19.63 4.95
CA THR A 248 16.56 -20.82 5.48
C THR A 248 18.02 -20.85 5.04
N ILE A 249 18.30 -20.59 3.74
CA ILE A 249 19.67 -20.53 3.21
C ILE A 249 20.49 -19.40 3.83
N ASN A 250 19.90 -18.23 4.04
CA ASN A 250 20.59 -17.10 4.65
C ASN A 250 20.97 -17.34 6.12
N ARG A 251 20.29 -18.26 6.82
CA ARG A 251 20.62 -18.67 8.19
C ARG A 251 21.74 -19.72 8.26
N ILE A 252 22.01 -20.44 7.17
CA ILE A 252 23.09 -21.43 7.12
C ILE A 252 24.43 -20.69 7.11
N THR A 253 25.25 -20.92 8.14
CA THR A 253 26.55 -20.27 8.30
C THR A 253 27.72 -21.17 7.92
N ASP A 254 27.48 -22.47 7.73
CA ASP A 254 28.50 -23.44 7.41
C ASP A 254 28.58 -23.71 5.89
N LYS A 255 29.80 -23.66 5.35
CA LYS A 255 30.03 -23.81 3.90
C LYS A 255 29.63 -25.18 3.38
N LYS A 256 29.78 -26.22 4.20
CA LYS A 256 29.53 -27.60 3.79
C LYS A 256 28.05 -27.85 3.54
N SER A 257 27.16 -27.39 4.44
CA SER A 257 25.72 -27.53 4.25
C SER A 257 25.22 -26.76 3.04
N LEU A 258 25.78 -25.57 2.73
CA LEU A 258 25.41 -24.83 1.50
C LEU A 258 25.81 -25.58 0.22
N ILE A 259 27.00 -26.20 0.20
CA ILE A 259 27.48 -26.99 -0.94
C ILE A 259 26.67 -28.28 -1.08
N ASP A 260 26.43 -28.98 0.03
CA ASP A 260 25.62 -30.19 0.06
C ASP A 260 24.17 -29.90 -0.36
N TYR A 261 23.61 -28.75 0.05
CA TYR A 261 22.29 -28.30 -0.37
C TYR A 261 22.22 -28.08 -1.89
N ALA A 262 23.16 -27.30 -2.45
CA ALA A 262 23.23 -27.06 -3.90
C ALA A 262 23.36 -28.36 -4.70
N LYS A 263 24.17 -29.29 -4.19
CA LYS A 263 24.41 -30.59 -4.82
C LYS A 263 23.21 -31.52 -4.75
N ASN A 264 22.55 -31.61 -3.60
CA ASN A 264 21.45 -32.55 -3.40
C ASN A 264 20.13 -32.07 -4.03
N LYS A 265 19.89 -30.74 -4.04
CA LYS A 265 18.65 -30.16 -4.55
C LYS A 265 18.70 -29.75 -6.01
N TYR A 266 19.86 -29.28 -6.48
CA TYR A 266 20.01 -28.71 -7.83
C TYR A 266 21.10 -29.39 -8.67
N GLU A 267 21.75 -30.44 -8.14
CA GLU A 267 22.86 -31.14 -8.81
C GLU A 267 24.00 -30.20 -9.22
N GLN A 268 24.20 -29.10 -8.47
CA GLN A 268 25.24 -28.11 -8.73
C GLN A 268 26.42 -28.25 -7.76
N ASP A 269 27.63 -28.38 -8.29
CA ASP A 269 28.85 -28.40 -7.48
C ASP A 269 29.37 -26.97 -7.24
N LEU A 270 29.35 -26.53 -5.99
CA LEU A 270 29.88 -25.24 -5.57
C LEU A 270 31.32 -25.34 -5.03
N LYS A 271 32.11 -24.27 -5.25
CA LYS A 271 33.53 -24.24 -4.85
C LYS A 271 33.69 -23.97 -3.34
N LEU A 272 34.38 -24.88 -2.63
CA LEU A 272 34.68 -24.73 -1.20
C LEU A 272 35.54 -23.51 -0.85
N SER A 273 36.29 -22.98 -1.82
CA SER A 273 37.12 -21.77 -1.66
C SER A 273 36.29 -20.49 -1.54
N SER A 274 35.01 -20.50 -1.95
CA SER A 274 34.12 -19.34 -1.88
C SER A 274 33.79 -18.94 -0.42
N SER A 275 33.47 -17.66 -0.21
CA SER A 275 32.99 -17.18 1.09
C SER A 275 31.58 -17.71 1.41
N VAL A 276 31.18 -17.75 2.68
CA VAL A 276 29.81 -18.17 3.08
C VAL A 276 28.76 -17.32 2.37
N LYS A 277 28.94 -15.98 2.37
CA LYS A 277 28.03 -15.04 1.70
C LYS A 277 27.93 -15.27 0.20
N THR A 278 29.05 -15.60 -0.45
CA THR A 278 29.08 -15.95 -1.87
C THR A 278 28.33 -17.25 -2.14
N LEU A 279 28.52 -18.28 -1.30
CA LEU A 279 27.82 -19.56 -1.42
C LEU A 279 26.31 -19.39 -1.19
N GLN A 280 25.90 -18.61 -0.18
CA GLN A 280 24.50 -18.26 0.05
C GLN A 280 23.89 -17.60 -1.19
N SER A 281 24.57 -16.61 -1.77
CA SER A 281 24.09 -15.90 -2.97
C SER A 281 23.92 -16.86 -4.15
N GLN A 282 24.87 -17.78 -4.36
CA GLN A 282 24.81 -18.78 -5.43
C GLN A 282 23.64 -19.74 -5.23
N VAL A 283 23.40 -20.20 -4.00
CA VAL A 283 22.25 -21.08 -3.70
C VAL A 283 20.93 -20.34 -3.87
N VAL A 284 20.85 -19.07 -3.46
CA VAL A 284 19.67 -18.22 -3.67
C VAL A 284 19.38 -18.01 -5.15
N GLU A 285 20.41 -17.84 -5.99
CA GLU A 285 20.24 -17.79 -7.45
C GLU A 285 19.68 -19.10 -8.01
N LEU A 286 20.14 -20.25 -7.51
CA LEU A 286 19.59 -21.55 -7.91
C LEU A 286 18.12 -21.69 -7.53
N ILE A 287 17.73 -21.31 -6.32
CA ILE A 287 16.32 -21.29 -5.87
C ILE A 287 15.46 -20.40 -6.79
N LYS A 288 15.96 -19.21 -7.16
CA LYS A 288 15.23 -18.31 -8.06
C LYS A 288 15.12 -18.85 -9.49
N GLN A 289 16.14 -19.54 -9.97
CA GLN A 289 16.20 -20.04 -11.34
C GLN A 289 15.41 -21.33 -11.54
N PHE A 290 15.47 -22.24 -10.58
CA PHE A 290 14.89 -23.59 -10.68
C PHE A 290 13.64 -23.77 -9.81
N GLY A 291 13.32 -22.81 -8.94
CA GLY A 291 12.23 -22.91 -7.96
C GLY A 291 12.65 -23.70 -6.72
N VAL A 292 11.72 -23.78 -5.75
CA VAL A 292 11.89 -24.65 -4.58
C VAL A 292 11.61 -26.10 -5.00
N VAL A 293 12.59 -26.99 -4.79
CA VAL A 293 12.58 -28.42 -5.20
C VAL A 293 12.44 -29.33 -3.99
#